data_AF-A0A841N6L4-F1
#
_entry.id   AF-A0A841N6L4-F1
#
_cell.length_a   1.000
_cell.length_b   1.000
_cell.length_c   1.000
_cell.angle_alpha   90.00
_cell.angle_beta   90.00
_cell.angle_gamma   90.00
#
_symmetry.space_group_name_H-M   'P 1'
#
loop_
_entity.id
_entity.type
_entity.pdbx_description
1 polymer ?
#
loop_
_entity_poly.entity_id
_entity_poly.type
_entity_poly.pdbx_seq_one_letter_code
_entity_poly.pdbx_strand_id
1 'polypeptide(L)'
;MKKLLFTVVLALPTLYFAQDTQKDKKCDLPANYQEPAPDKKIQSFLKKVDATIEDLRKHIAIDNDCEEKDVVFLRISEQKGNGLYDLCVKGKNLKYKRMGSVFMKANENPFDTAK
;
A
#
# COMPACT_ATOMS: atom_id res chain seq x y z
N MET A 1 57.47 4.28 15.49
CA MET A 1 56.70 3.03 15.34
C MET A 1 55.45 3.34 14.55
N LYS A 2 55.41 2.83 13.32
CA LYS A 2 54.30 2.94 12.37
C LYS A 2 53.26 1.85 12.68
N LYS A 3 52.03 2.13 12.26
CA LYS A 3 50.92 1.21 11.92
C LYS A 3 49.76 1.22 12.92
N LEU A 4 48.56 1.17 12.33
CA LEU A 4 47.25 0.79 12.89
C LEU A 4 46.29 1.89 13.40
N LEU A 5 46.07 2.95 12.61
CA LEU A 5 44.84 3.76 12.75
C LEU A 5 44.26 4.20 11.38
N PHE A 6 44.13 3.28 10.41
CA PHE A 6 43.59 3.63 9.08
C PHE A 6 42.62 2.60 8.48
N THR A 7 41.95 1.78 9.28
CA THR A 7 41.07 0.69 8.77
C THR A 7 39.64 0.72 9.28
N VAL A 8 39.09 1.89 9.66
CA VAL A 8 37.67 2.01 10.04
C VAL A 8 36.86 2.95 9.11
N VAL A 9 37.53 3.69 8.22
CA VAL A 9 36.86 4.70 7.36
C VAL A 9 36.30 4.12 6.04
N LEU A 10 36.61 2.86 5.69
CA LEU A 10 36.30 2.30 4.37
C LEU A 10 35.06 1.38 4.29
N ALA A 11 34.33 1.16 5.38
CA ALA A 11 33.15 0.28 5.37
C ALA A 11 31.80 1.03 5.37
N LEU A 12 31.79 2.35 5.47
CA LEU A 12 30.56 3.15 5.54
C LEU A 12 29.91 3.57 4.20
N PRO A 13 30.55 3.55 3.00
CA PRO A 13 29.86 3.92 1.78
C PRO A 13 28.95 2.81 1.21
N THR A 14 29.18 1.54 1.55
CA THR A 14 28.48 0.41 0.90
C THR A 14 27.07 0.17 1.43
N LEU A 15 26.70 0.75 2.57
CA LEU A 15 25.33 0.68 3.08
C LEU A 15 24.39 1.74 2.47
N TYR A 16 24.93 2.78 1.82
CA TYR A 16 24.11 3.81 1.18
C TYR A 16 23.52 3.38 -0.17
N PHE A 17 24.10 2.38 -0.84
CA PHE A 17 23.68 1.94 -2.17
C PHE A 17 22.83 0.65 -2.19
N ALA A 18 22.51 0.06 -1.03
CA ALA A 18 21.56 -1.06 -0.95
C ALA A 18 20.09 -0.60 -0.84
N GLN A 19 19.83 0.71 -0.81
CA GLN A 19 18.49 1.29 -0.98
C GLN A 19 18.15 1.48 -2.47
N ASP A 20 18.56 0.55 -3.33
CA ASP A 20 17.83 0.32 -4.57
C ASP A 20 16.45 -0.20 -4.14
N THR A 21 15.53 0.74 -3.90
CA THR A 21 14.10 0.48 -3.90
C THR A 21 13.85 -0.27 -5.20
N GLN A 22 13.63 -1.58 -5.13
CA GLN A 22 13.16 -2.35 -6.26
C GLN A 22 11.93 -1.60 -6.74
N LYS A 23 12.06 -0.86 -7.84
CA LYS A 23 10.91 -0.23 -8.48
C LYS A 23 10.01 -1.39 -8.81
N ASP A 24 8.93 -1.54 -8.05
CA ASP A 24 7.91 -2.54 -8.30
C ASP A 24 7.41 -2.26 -9.72
N LYS A 25 7.87 -3.05 -10.70
CA LYS A 25 7.50 -2.89 -12.11
C LYS A 25 5.98 -2.88 -12.32
N LYS A 26 5.22 -3.36 -11.32
CA LYS A 26 3.75 -3.33 -11.27
C LYS A 26 3.15 -1.92 -11.22
N CYS A 27 3.90 -0.93 -10.73
CA CYS A 27 3.44 0.46 -10.63
C CYS A 27 3.94 1.37 -11.74
N ASP A 28 4.67 0.82 -12.71
CA ASP A 28 5.00 1.51 -13.96
C ASP A 28 3.81 1.40 -14.93
N LEU A 29 2.75 2.15 -14.61
CA LEU A 29 1.49 2.11 -15.33
C LEU A 29 1.54 3.02 -16.57
N PRO A 30 0.91 2.62 -17.69
CA PRO A 30 0.83 3.48 -18.87
C PRO A 30 0.00 4.74 -18.56
N ALA A 31 0.28 5.84 -19.25
CA ALA A 31 -0.38 7.14 -19.00
C ALA A 31 -1.91 7.13 -19.19
N ASN A 32 -2.44 6.16 -19.94
CA ASN A 32 -3.86 5.96 -20.19
C ASN A 32 -4.48 4.84 -19.32
N TYR A 33 -3.80 4.42 -18.25
CA TYR A 33 -4.32 3.40 -17.35
C TYR A 33 -5.67 3.81 -16.77
N GLN A 34 -6.62 2.89 -16.81
CA GLN A 34 -7.93 3.04 -16.18
C GLN A 34 -8.05 2.04 -15.04
N GLU A 35 -8.43 2.55 -13.87
CA GLU A 35 -8.69 1.70 -12.72
C GLU A 35 -9.86 0.75 -12.97
N PRO A 36 -9.84 -0.45 -12.37
CA PRO A 36 -10.99 -1.34 -12.41
C PRO A 36 -12.21 -0.68 -11.75
N ALA A 37 -13.38 -0.82 -12.37
CA ALA A 37 -14.62 -0.29 -11.81
C ALA A 37 -15.13 -1.18 -10.66
N PRO A 38 -15.51 -0.62 -9.50
CA PRO A 38 -16.10 -1.39 -8.41
C PRO A 38 -17.55 -1.80 -8.73
N ASP A 39 -18.02 -2.90 -8.13
CA ASP A 39 -19.39 -3.36 -8.31
C ASP A 39 -20.39 -2.40 -7.64
N LYS A 40 -21.28 -1.81 -8.43
CA LYS A 40 -22.24 -0.80 -7.96
C LYS A 40 -23.19 -1.31 -6.86
N LYS A 41 -23.60 -2.58 -6.91
CA LYS A 41 -24.49 -3.19 -5.90
C LYS A 41 -23.77 -3.38 -4.58
N ILE A 42 -22.50 -3.82 -4.64
CA ILE A 42 -21.67 -3.96 -3.45
C ILE A 42 -21.37 -2.58 -2.86
N GLN A 43 -20.94 -1.61 -3.67
CA GLN A 43 -20.67 -0.24 -3.21
C GLN A 43 -21.90 0.43 -2.56
N SER A 44 -23.10 0.19 -3.11
CA SER A 44 -24.35 0.68 -2.50
C SER A 44 -24.62 0.09 -1.10
N PHE A 45 -24.21 -1.15 -0.86
CA PHE A 45 -24.27 -1.76 0.48
C PHE A 45 -23.20 -1.17 1.40
N LEU A 46 -21.96 -1.05 0.91
CA LEU A 46 -20.83 -0.54 1.68
C LEU A 46 -20.97 0.91 2.08
N LYS A 47 -21.69 1.72 1.29
CA LYS A 47 -22.03 3.11 1.63
C LYS A 47 -22.81 3.25 2.95
N LYS A 48 -23.52 2.21 3.38
CA LYS A 48 -24.27 2.24 4.65
C LYS A 48 -23.39 2.06 5.89
N VAL A 49 -22.15 1.64 5.68
CA VAL A 49 -21.18 1.32 6.73
C VAL A 49 -19.84 2.03 6.49
N ASP A 50 -19.87 3.12 5.70
CA ASP A 50 -18.72 3.97 5.36
C ASP A 50 -17.46 3.20 4.93
N ALA A 51 -17.67 2.18 4.09
CA ALA A 51 -16.62 1.26 3.65
C ALA A 51 -16.52 1.12 2.13
N THR A 52 -16.86 2.19 1.40
CA THR A 52 -16.80 2.24 -0.07
C THR A 52 -15.35 2.30 -0.57
N ILE A 53 -15.18 2.25 -1.90
CA ILE A 53 -13.87 2.44 -2.53
C ILE A 53 -13.31 3.86 -2.26
N GLU A 54 -14.18 4.86 -2.13
CA GLU A 54 -13.79 6.24 -1.81
C GLU A 54 -13.30 6.34 -0.36
N ASP A 55 -13.99 5.67 0.57
CA ASP A 55 -13.58 5.61 1.97
C ASP A 55 -12.24 4.87 2.12
N LEU A 56 -12.07 3.76 1.37
CA LEU A 56 -10.80 3.05 1.32
C LEU A 56 -9.67 3.92 0.78
N ARG A 57 -9.91 4.66 -0.31
CA ARG A 57 -8.92 5.56 -0.92
C ARG A 57 -8.45 6.62 0.09
N LYS A 58 -9.37 7.25 0.81
CA LYS A 58 -9.07 8.20 1.90
C LYS A 58 -8.25 7.55 3.01
N HIS A 59 -8.67 6.38 3.47
CA HIS A 59 -7.97 5.64 4.51
C HIS A 59 -6.52 5.33 4.10
N ILE A 60 -6.31 4.82 2.88
CA ILE A 60 -4.97 4.52 2.34
C ILE A 60 -4.13 5.79 2.24
N ALA A 61 -4.73 6.88 1.76
CA ALA A 61 -4.03 8.16 1.61
C ALA A 61 -3.50 8.66 2.96
N ILE A 62 -4.33 8.63 4.00
CA ILE A 62 -3.94 8.99 5.36
C ILE A 62 -2.88 8.02 5.91
N ASP A 63 -3.08 6.71 5.77
CA ASP A 63 -2.15 5.69 6.29
C ASP A 63 -0.76 5.73 5.61
N ASN A 64 -0.66 6.34 4.41
CA ASN A 64 0.58 6.47 3.65
C ASN A 64 1.07 7.92 3.48
N ASP A 65 0.49 8.86 4.25
CA ASP A 65 0.84 10.29 4.24
C ASP A 65 0.89 10.88 2.82
N CYS A 66 -0.13 10.59 2.00
CA CYS A 66 -0.23 11.01 0.61
C CYS A 66 -1.58 11.61 0.25
N GLU A 67 -1.70 12.14 -0.97
CA GLU A 67 -2.99 12.60 -1.49
C GLU A 67 -3.80 11.42 -2.06
N GLU A 68 -5.13 11.54 -2.10
CA GLU A 68 -6.03 10.53 -2.68
C GLU A 68 -5.72 10.21 -4.15
N LYS A 69 -5.16 11.19 -4.89
CA LYS A 69 -4.75 11.05 -6.29
C LYS A 69 -3.51 10.17 -6.48
N ASP A 70 -2.70 10.00 -5.43
CA ASP A 70 -1.48 9.19 -5.46
C ASP A 70 -1.79 7.69 -5.26
N VAL A 71 -3.03 7.37 -4.91
CA VAL A 71 -3.55 6.01 -4.76
C VAL A 71 -4.12 5.56 -6.11
N VAL A 72 -3.65 4.44 -6.63
CA VAL A 72 -4.14 3.87 -7.89
C VAL A 72 -4.54 2.41 -7.67
N PHE A 73 -5.80 2.06 -7.90
CA PHE A 73 -6.26 0.68 -7.77
C PHE A 73 -5.83 -0.15 -8.98
N LEU A 74 -5.12 -1.25 -8.73
CA LEU A 74 -4.76 -2.26 -9.74
C LEU A 74 -5.80 -3.37 -9.82
N ARG A 75 -6.37 -3.73 -8.66
CA ARG A 75 -7.37 -4.79 -8.53
C ARG A 75 -8.33 -4.46 -7.40
N ILE A 76 -9.61 -4.63 -7.68
CA ILE A 76 -10.70 -4.54 -6.69
C ILE A 76 -11.39 -5.91 -6.67
N SER A 77 -11.39 -6.56 -5.51
CA SER A 77 -12.07 -7.84 -5.30
C SER A 77 -12.93 -7.75 -4.05
N GLU A 78 -14.23 -7.53 -4.21
CA GLU A 78 -15.13 -7.22 -3.10
C GLU A 78 -16.26 -8.23 -2.96
N GLN A 79 -16.64 -8.48 -1.70
CA GLN A 79 -17.89 -9.08 -1.29
C GLN A 79 -18.54 -8.19 -0.22
N LYS A 80 -19.77 -8.50 0.20
CA LYS A 80 -20.42 -7.70 1.26
C LYS A 80 -19.63 -7.69 2.57
N GLY A 81 -19.09 -8.85 2.96
CA GLY A 81 -18.37 -9.01 4.24
C GLY A 81 -16.85 -8.75 4.19
N ASN A 82 -16.22 -8.80 3.01
CA ASN A 82 -14.77 -8.64 2.89
C ASN A 82 -14.36 -8.01 1.56
N GLY A 83 -13.09 -7.61 1.47
CA GLY A 83 -12.49 -7.13 0.23
C GLY A 83 -10.97 -7.32 0.22
N LEU A 84 -10.41 -7.44 -0.97
CA LEU A 84 -8.98 -7.48 -1.24
C LEU A 84 -8.65 -6.51 -2.37
N TYR A 85 -7.60 -5.71 -2.15
CA TYR A 85 -7.24 -4.60 -3.02
C TYR A 85 -5.74 -4.62 -3.29
N ASP A 86 -5.36 -4.67 -4.57
CA ASP A 86 -3.99 -4.44 -5.00
C ASP A 86 -3.92 -3.01 -5.54
N LEU A 87 -2.91 -2.24 -5.14
CA LEU A 87 -2.85 -0.80 -5.42
C LEU A 87 -1.42 -0.29 -5.49
N CYS A 88 -1.24 0.80 -6.22
CA CYS A 88 -0.01 1.58 -6.25
C CYS A 88 -0.20 2.87 -5.47
N VAL A 89 0.71 3.15 -4.54
CA VAL A 89 0.71 4.40 -3.76
C VAL A 89 2.08 5.03 -3.88
N LYS A 90 2.16 6.25 -4.44
CA LYS A 90 3.44 6.94 -4.71
C LYS A 90 4.45 6.02 -5.46
N GLY A 91 3.96 5.21 -6.39
CA GLY A 91 4.77 4.27 -7.18
C GLY A 91 5.19 2.98 -6.45
N LYS A 92 4.71 2.72 -5.24
CA LYS A 92 4.96 1.48 -4.49
C LYS A 92 3.73 0.57 -4.51
N ASN A 93 3.93 -0.72 -4.73
CA ASN A 93 2.82 -1.67 -4.74
C ASN A 93 2.45 -2.09 -3.31
N LEU A 94 1.19 -1.91 -2.94
CA LEU A 94 0.64 -2.25 -1.64
C LEU A 94 -0.59 -3.15 -1.79
N LYS A 95 -0.93 -3.83 -0.70
CA LYS A 95 -2.11 -4.68 -0.60
C LYS A 95 -2.91 -4.32 0.64
N TYR A 96 -4.18 -4.00 0.46
CA TYR A 96 -5.12 -3.77 1.55
C TYR A 96 -6.21 -4.85 1.54
N LYS A 97 -6.83 -5.04 2.70
CA LYS A 97 -8.03 -5.84 2.84
C LYS A 97 -9.08 -5.09 3.65
N ARG A 98 -10.34 -5.46 3.42
CA ARG A 98 -11.47 -5.04 4.24
C ARG A 98 -12.07 -6.24 4.94
N MET A 99 -12.40 -6.09 6.21
CA MET A 99 -13.19 -7.05 7.00
C MET A 99 -14.36 -6.29 7.65
N GLY A 100 -15.59 -6.56 7.21
CA GLY A 100 -16.75 -5.74 7.59
C GLY A 100 -16.58 -4.31 7.05
N SER A 101 -16.53 -3.32 7.94
CA SER A 101 -16.24 -1.90 7.65
C SER A 101 -14.79 -1.49 7.90
N VAL A 102 -13.94 -2.39 8.42
CA VAL A 102 -12.57 -2.05 8.79
C VAL A 102 -11.61 -2.30 7.64
N PHE A 103 -10.77 -1.31 7.34
CA PHE A 103 -9.65 -1.40 6.40
C PHE A 103 -8.33 -1.65 7.13
N MET A 104 -7.45 -2.42 6.52
CA MET A 104 -6.12 -2.73 7.06
C MET A 104 -5.19 -3.22 5.97
N LYS A 105 -3.89 -3.24 6.23
CA LYS A 105 -2.93 -3.85 5.30
C LYS A 105 -3.19 -5.35 5.24
N ALA A 106 -2.99 -5.97 4.08
CA ALA A 106 -3.37 -7.36 3.86
C ALA A 106 -2.64 -8.34 4.81
N ASN A 107 -1.41 -8.00 5.20
CA ASN A 107 -0.56 -8.75 6.12
C ASN A 107 -0.87 -8.53 7.62
N GLU A 108 -1.74 -7.59 7.98
CA GLU A 108 -2.13 -7.34 9.37
C GLU A 108 -3.29 -8.24 9.77
N ASN A 109 -3.29 -8.76 11.00
CA ASN A 109 -4.41 -9.49 11.57
C ASN A 109 -5.03 -8.65 12.70
N PRO A 110 -6.32 -8.29 12.61
CA PRO A 110 -6.95 -7.42 13.61
C PRO A 110 -7.04 -8.08 14.98
N PHE A 111 -6.95 -9.41 15.05
CA PHE A 111 -7.05 -10.16 16.30
C PHE A 111 -5.70 -10.32 17.03
N ASP A 112 -4.57 -9.94 16.42
CA ASP A 112 -3.25 -10.09 17.06
C ASP A 112 -3.02 -9.10 18.21
N THR A 113 -3.88 -8.08 18.34
CA THR A 113 -3.81 -7.06 19.41
C THR A 113 -4.58 -7.45 20.68
N ALA A 114 -5.37 -8.53 20.64
CA ALA A 114 -6.08 -9.05 21.80
C ALA A 114 -5.12 -9.89 22.67
N LYS A 115 -4.39 -9.22 23.57
CA LYS A 115 -3.68 -9.87 24.69
C LYS A 115 -4.42 -9.63 26.00
#